data_AF-A0A357YZZ7-F1
#
_entry.id   AF-A0A357YZZ7-F1
#
_cell.length_a   1.000
_cell.length_b   1.000
_cell.length_c   1.000
_cell.angle_alpha   90.00
_cell.angle_beta   90.00
_cell.angle_gamma   90.00
#
_symmetry.space_group_name_H-M   'P 1'
#
loop_
_entity.id
_entity.type
_entity.pdbx_description
1 polymer ?
#
loop_
_entity_poly.entity_id
_entity_poly.type
_entity_poly.pdbx_seq_one_letter_code
_entity_poly.pdbx_strand_id
1 'polypeptide(L)'
;MYKVGTEIPAGEYVLIPTKSDTAYFEITKDSSGKSDSIIANDYFSGRSIVTVADGEYFNVAYSTVYKINEAPAVNKAAKELSDGMYRVGIDIPAGEYKIAPTDSSGGYYEISSDSTHKFESIIGNGTVDNQQYLTIENGQYLKLQRTKIILK
;
A
#
# COMPACT_ATOMS: atom_id res chain seq x y z
N MET A 1 -7.81 -16.00 -5.56
CA MET A 1 -6.54 -16.60 -5.10
C MET A 1 -5.76 -17.05 -6.33
N TYR A 2 -4.49 -16.65 -6.40
CA TYR A 2 -3.53 -17.04 -7.43
C TYR A 2 -2.38 -17.81 -6.77
N LYS A 3 -1.92 -18.90 -7.39
CA LYS A 3 -0.67 -19.57 -7.03
C LYS A 3 0.50 -18.90 -7.75
N VAL A 4 1.37 -18.25 -6.98
CA VAL A 4 2.48 -17.45 -7.50
C VAL A 4 3.59 -18.38 -8.01
N GLY A 5 4.13 -18.06 -9.17
CA GLY A 5 5.05 -18.92 -9.94
C GLY A 5 4.35 -19.95 -10.82
N THR A 6 3.01 -20.02 -10.80
CA THR A 6 2.22 -20.89 -11.68
C THR A 6 1.19 -20.11 -12.48
N GLU A 7 0.31 -19.37 -11.80
CA GLU A 7 -0.78 -18.61 -12.44
C GLU A 7 -0.38 -17.16 -12.71
N ILE A 8 0.44 -16.58 -11.84
CA ILE A 8 1.05 -15.26 -12.00
C ILE A 8 2.54 -15.35 -11.62
N PRO A 9 3.44 -14.57 -12.24
CA PRO A 9 4.84 -14.55 -11.83
C PRO A 9 5.01 -13.88 -10.46
N ALA A 10 6.06 -14.25 -9.72
CA ALA A 10 6.52 -13.44 -8.59
C ALA A 10 6.84 -12.00 -9.02
N GLY A 11 6.67 -11.06 -8.09
CA GLY A 11 6.95 -9.65 -8.31
C GLY A 11 5.99 -8.72 -7.58
N GLU A 12 6.00 -7.45 -8.01
CA GLU A 12 5.17 -6.41 -7.43
C GLU A 12 3.90 -6.13 -8.24
N TYR A 13 2.81 -5.90 -7.51
CA TYR A 13 1.50 -5.64 -8.06
C TYR A 13 0.85 -4.43 -7.39
N VAL A 14 0.12 -3.65 -8.19
CA VAL A 14 -0.76 -2.60 -7.68
C VAL A 14 -2.19 -3.13 -7.61
N LEU A 15 -2.82 -2.94 -6.46
CA LEU A 15 -4.22 -3.24 -6.23
C LEU A 15 -5.02 -1.94 -6.24
N ILE A 16 -6.01 -1.85 -7.12
CA ILE A 16 -6.90 -0.69 -7.21
C ILE A 16 -8.32 -1.15 -6.84
N PRO A 17 -8.91 -0.63 -5.76
CA PRO A 17 -10.26 -0.98 -5.34
C PRO A 17 -11.28 -0.76 -6.46
N THR A 18 -12.17 -1.73 -6.66
CA THR A 18 -13.32 -1.61 -7.58
C THR A 18 -14.58 -1.11 -6.89
N LYS A 19 -14.52 -0.96 -5.56
CA LYS A 19 -15.54 -0.38 -4.68
C LYS A 19 -14.83 0.51 -3.66
N SER A 20 -15.51 1.55 -3.18
CA SER A 20 -14.86 2.66 -2.47
C SER A 20 -14.34 2.32 -1.06
N ASP A 21 -14.87 1.28 -0.38
CA ASP A 21 -14.74 1.25 1.09
C ASP A 21 -14.10 -0.02 1.67
N THR A 22 -13.86 -1.09 0.91
CA THR A 22 -13.51 -2.41 1.49
C THR A 22 -12.71 -3.32 0.55
N ALA A 23 -11.54 -2.88 0.07
CA ALA A 23 -10.63 -3.82 -0.57
C ALA A 23 -9.86 -4.65 0.46
N TYR A 24 -9.53 -5.89 0.09
CA TYR A 24 -8.76 -6.80 0.93
C TYR A 24 -7.75 -7.57 0.10
N PHE A 25 -6.58 -7.83 0.68
CA PHE A 25 -5.66 -8.83 0.16
C PHE A 25 -5.14 -9.74 1.29
N GLU A 26 -4.70 -10.92 0.89
CA GLU A 26 -4.03 -11.88 1.76
C GLU A 26 -2.96 -12.63 0.96
N ILE A 27 -1.78 -12.78 1.56
CA ILE A 27 -0.67 -13.57 1.04
C ILE A 27 -0.40 -14.68 2.04
N THR A 28 -0.43 -15.94 1.59
CA THR A 28 -0.17 -17.11 2.46
C THR A 28 0.98 -17.96 1.92
N LYS A 29 1.70 -18.62 2.84
CA LYS A 29 2.79 -19.56 2.49
C LYS A 29 2.28 -20.91 1.95
N ASP A 30 1.01 -21.21 2.17
CA ASP A 30 0.35 -22.44 1.71
C ASP A 30 -1.17 -22.25 1.55
N SER A 31 -1.83 -23.24 0.96
CA SER A 31 -3.28 -23.24 0.71
C SER A 31 -4.09 -23.90 1.83
N SER A 32 -3.58 -23.99 3.06
CA SER A 32 -4.26 -24.71 4.15
C SER A 32 -5.46 -23.98 4.74
N GLY A 33 -5.59 -22.67 4.50
CA GLY A 33 -6.64 -21.82 5.05
C GLY A 33 -6.50 -21.54 6.55
N LYS A 34 -5.32 -21.78 7.14
CA LYS A 34 -5.04 -21.53 8.55
C LYS A 34 -4.46 -20.14 8.77
N SER A 35 -4.72 -19.56 9.93
CA SER A 35 -4.19 -18.24 10.29
C SER A 35 -2.66 -18.21 10.36
N ASP A 36 -2.01 -19.32 10.71
CA ASP A 36 -0.54 -19.43 10.77
C ASP A 36 0.13 -19.53 9.40
N SER A 37 -0.65 -19.64 8.31
CA SER A 37 -0.14 -19.56 6.95
C SER A 37 -0.08 -18.14 6.41
N ILE A 38 -0.77 -17.19 7.03
CA ILE A 38 -0.81 -15.77 6.61
C ILE A 38 0.59 -15.16 6.80
N ILE A 39 1.15 -14.70 5.68
CA ILE A 39 2.39 -13.92 5.64
C ILE A 39 2.05 -12.44 5.83
N ALA A 40 1.05 -11.96 5.08
CA ALA A 40 0.56 -10.59 5.15
C ALA A 40 -0.90 -10.52 4.72
N ASN A 41 -1.66 -9.63 5.34
CA ASN A 41 -3.00 -9.29 4.90
C ASN A 41 -3.34 -7.86 5.31
N ASP A 42 -4.28 -7.24 4.58
CA ASP A 42 -4.70 -5.88 4.90
C ASP A 42 -6.09 -5.57 4.34
N TYR A 43 -6.81 -4.74 5.09
CA TYR A 43 -7.98 -4.03 4.59
C TYR A 43 -7.55 -2.61 4.21
N PHE A 44 -7.75 -2.25 2.95
CA PHE A 44 -7.23 -0.99 2.44
C PHE A 44 -8.27 -0.19 1.68
N SER A 45 -8.10 1.12 1.75
CA SER A 45 -8.79 2.12 0.94
C SER A 45 -7.77 2.80 0.05
N GLY A 46 -8.19 3.21 -1.15
CA GLY A 46 -7.26 3.69 -2.18
C GLY A 46 -6.36 2.58 -2.72
N ARG A 47 -5.30 2.93 -3.46
CA ARG A 47 -4.42 1.93 -4.09
C ARG A 47 -3.53 1.26 -3.04
N SER A 48 -3.20 -0.02 -3.20
CA SER A 48 -2.16 -0.70 -2.42
C SER A 48 -1.10 -1.29 -3.34
N ILE A 49 0.09 -1.55 -2.82
CA ILE A 49 1.20 -2.19 -3.54
C ILE A 49 1.63 -3.41 -2.74
N VAL A 50 1.79 -4.56 -3.39
CA VAL A 50 2.17 -5.80 -2.73
C VAL A 50 3.29 -6.50 -3.50
N THR A 51 4.24 -7.08 -2.78
CA THR A 51 5.22 -8.04 -3.29
C THR A 51 4.75 -9.46 -3.00
N VAL A 52 4.80 -10.34 -4.00
CA VAL A 52 4.55 -11.77 -3.85
C VAL A 52 5.69 -12.61 -4.43
N ALA A 53 6.04 -13.72 -3.78
CA ALA A 53 7.13 -14.61 -4.14
C ALA A 53 6.64 -15.97 -4.67
N ASP A 54 7.49 -16.67 -5.43
CA ASP A 54 7.16 -17.99 -5.96
C ASP A 54 6.82 -18.97 -4.83
N GLY A 55 5.73 -19.73 -5.03
CA GLY A 55 5.23 -20.69 -4.03
C GLY A 55 4.23 -20.09 -3.02
N GLU A 56 4.08 -18.77 -2.96
CA GLU A 56 3.04 -18.11 -2.17
C GLU A 56 1.67 -18.17 -2.87
N TYR A 57 0.62 -17.90 -2.10
CA TYR A 57 -0.76 -17.81 -2.59
C TYR A 57 -1.28 -16.40 -2.34
N PHE A 58 -1.73 -15.75 -3.42
CA PHE A 58 -2.15 -14.37 -3.40
C PHE A 58 -3.66 -14.24 -3.60
N ASN A 59 -4.38 -13.85 -2.56
CA ASN A 59 -5.82 -13.65 -2.59
C ASN A 59 -6.17 -12.16 -2.57
N VAL A 60 -7.12 -11.75 -3.40
CA VAL A 60 -7.54 -10.36 -3.54
C VAL A 60 -9.05 -10.29 -3.65
N ALA A 61 -9.67 -9.39 -2.90
CA ALA A 61 -11.09 -9.11 -2.96
C ALA A 61 -11.33 -7.61 -3.25
N TYR A 62 -12.33 -7.34 -4.09
CA TYR A 62 -12.80 -6.00 -4.45
C TYR A 62 -11.72 -5.07 -5.01
N SER A 63 -10.72 -5.62 -5.69
CA SER A 63 -9.69 -4.84 -6.38
C SER A 63 -9.34 -5.44 -7.74
N THR A 64 -8.95 -4.57 -8.67
CA THR A 64 -8.26 -4.98 -9.89
C THR A 64 -6.77 -5.08 -9.59
N VAL A 65 -6.13 -6.14 -10.09
CA VAL A 65 -4.70 -6.41 -9.92
C VAL A 65 -3.96 -6.02 -11.19
N TYR A 66 -2.95 -5.16 -11.08
CA TYR A 66 -2.07 -4.77 -12.17
C TYR A 66 -0.63 -5.15 -11.81
N LYS A 67 0.17 -5.59 -12.78
CA LYS A 67 1.62 -5.57 -12.58
C LYS A 67 2.07 -4.15 -12.29
N ILE A 68 3.14 -3.99 -11.52
CA ILE A 68 3.59 -2.68 -11.03
C ILE A 68 3.78 -1.62 -12.14
N ASN A 69 4.18 -2.04 -13.35
CA ASN A 69 4.43 -1.16 -14.49
C ASN A 69 3.25 -1.02 -15.46
N GLU A 70 2.14 -1.72 -15.21
CA GLU A 70 0.92 -1.72 -16.03
C GLU A 70 -0.23 -0.97 -15.34
N ALA A 71 -0.05 -0.60 -14.07
CA ALA A 71 -1.07 0.08 -13.29
C ALA A 71 -1.30 1.52 -13.75
N PRO A 72 -2.54 2.03 -13.67
CA PRO A 72 -2.81 3.45 -13.84
C PRO A 72 -1.90 4.34 -12.98
N ALA A 73 -1.41 5.42 -13.60
CA ALA A 73 -0.58 6.41 -12.93
C ALA A 73 -1.34 7.08 -11.78
N VAL A 74 -0.61 7.49 -10.74
CA VAL A 74 -1.18 8.26 -9.63
C VAL A 74 -1.64 9.62 -10.16
N ASN A 75 -2.91 9.95 -9.91
CA ASN A 75 -3.45 11.27 -10.24
C ASN A 75 -3.01 12.30 -9.20
N LYS A 76 -2.23 13.30 -9.64
CA LYS A 76 -1.67 14.37 -8.79
C LYS A 76 -2.31 15.74 -9.05
N ALA A 77 -3.37 15.81 -9.88
CA ALA A 77 -3.94 17.08 -10.35
C ALA A 77 -4.46 17.96 -9.22
N ALA A 78 -4.97 17.34 -8.14
CA ALA A 78 -5.46 18.04 -6.96
C ALA A 78 -4.35 18.62 -6.06
N LYS A 79 -3.07 18.36 -6.37
CA LYS A 79 -1.91 18.64 -5.50
C LYS A 79 -2.03 18.02 -4.10
N GLU A 80 -2.79 16.95 -3.98
CA GLU A 80 -2.88 16.13 -2.78
C GLU A 80 -3.06 14.67 -3.17
N LEU A 81 -2.58 13.76 -2.32
CA LEU A 81 -2.87 12.33 -2.38
C LEU A 81 -3.46 11.91 -1.04
N SER A 82 -4.53 11.12 -1.07
CA SER A 82 -5.20 10.60 0.13
C SER A 82 -4.81 9.13 0.37
N ASP A 83 -5.68 8.37 1.03
CA ASP A 83 -5.51 6.95 1.33
C ASP A 83 -4.93 6.14 0.17
N GLY A 84 -3.97 5.29 0.53
CA GLY A 84 -3.27 4.40 -0.38
C GLY A 84 -1.77 4.30 -0.10
N MET A 85 -1.10 3.46 -0.88
CA MET A 85 0.33 3.18 -0.80
C MET A 85 1.04 3.71 -2.06
N TYR A 86 2.14 4.44 -1.86
CA TYR A 86 2.85 5.18 -2.89
C TYR A 86 4.35 4.91 -2.84
N ARG A 87 4.99 4.69 -3.99
CA ARG A 87 6.46 4.56 -4.10
C ARG A 87 7.13 5.92 -4.08
N VAL A 88 8.02 6.14 -3.13
CA VAL A 88 8.79 7.38 -3.00
C VAL A 88 9.96 7.35 -4.00
N GLY A 89 10.07 8.40 -4.80
CA GLY A 89 10.96 8.50 -5.96
C GLY A 89 10.30 8.14 -7.30
N ILE A 90 9.10 7.56 -7.30
CA ILE A 90 8.34 7.22 -8.52
C ILE A 90 6.95 7.88 -8.51
N ASP A 91 6.13 7.51 -7.54
CA ASP A 91 4.77 8.01 -7.40
C ASP A 91 4.75 9.37 -6.69
N ILE A 92 5.65 9.60 -5.74
CA ILE A 92 5.84 10.88 -5.06
C ILE A 92 7.35 11.15 -4.93
N PRO A 93 7.89 12.33 -5.28
CA PRO A 93 9.31 12.61 -5.07
C PRO A 93 9.68 12.55 -3.57
N ALA A 94 10.90 12.14 -3.24
CA ALA A 94 11.42 12.26 -1.89
C ALA A 94 11.44 13.73 -1.42
N GLY A 95 11.32 13.94 -0.11
CA GLY A 95 11.38 15.25 0.53
C GLY A 95 10.48 15.37 1.76
N GLU A 96 10.42 16.58 2.29
CA GLU A 96 9.53 16.93 3.40
C GLU A 96 8.20 17.49 2.88
N TYR A 97 7.10 16.96 3.40
CA TYR A 97 5.73 17.31 3.04
C TYR A 97 4.87 17.57 4.28
N LYS A 98 3.78 18.32 4.08
CA LYS A 98 2.71 18.40 5.07
C LYS A 98 1.75 17.24 4.87
N ILE A 99 1.39 16.57 5.96
CA ILE A 99 0.30 15.61 6.02
C ILE A 99 -0.77 16.08 7.01
N ALA A 100 -2.02 15.68 6.79
CA ALA A 100 -3.15 16.01 7.65
C ALA A 100 -4.20 14.90 7.61
N PRO A 101 -5.01 14.72 8.68
CA PRO A 101 -6.10 13.76 8.62
C PRO A 101 -7.16 14.22 7.60
N THR A 102 -7.87 13.27 7.00
CA THR A 102 -8.96 13.55 6.04
C THR A 102 -10.26 13.93 6.74
N ASP A 103 -10.44 13.53 8.00
CA ASP A 103 -11.59 13.84 8.84
C ASP A 103 -11.19 13.98 10.31
N SER A 104 -12.17 14.19 11.20
CA SER A 104 -11.94 14.42 12.64
C SER A 104 -11.57 13.16 13.44
N SER A 105 -11.54 11.98 12.84
CA SER A 105 -11.25 10.71 13.52
C SER A 105 -9.75 10.43 13.65
N GLY A 106 -8.90 11.32 13.12
CA GLY A 106 -7.46 11.12 13.04
C GLY A 106 -7.07 10.19 11.88
N GLY A 107 -5.78 10.23 11.53
CA GLY A 107 -5.19 9.43 10.47
C GLY A 107 -3.98 8.63 10.93
N TYR A 108 -3.40 7.87 10.01
CA TYR A 108 -2.17 7.11 10.20
C TYR A 108 -1.31 7.14 8.94
N TYR A 109 0.00 7.16 9.12
CA TYR A 109 0.97 6.93 8.06
C TYR A 109 1.93 5.80 8.45
N GLU A 110 2.44 5.11 7.44
CA GLU A 110 3.52 4.13 7.57
C GLU A 110 4.51 4.32 6.43
N ILE A 111 5.79 4.23 6.76
CA ILE A 111 6.92 4.24 5.85
C ILE A 111 7.57 2.87 5.95
N SER A 112 7.63 2.17 4.83
CA SER A 112 8.20 0.82 4.73
C SER A 112 9.33 0.78 3.70
N SER A 113 10.28 -0.12 3.90
CA SER A 113 11.43 -0.35 3.02
C SER A 113 11.08 -1.16 1.77
N ASP A 114 9.96 -1.87 1.79
CA ASP A 114 9.44 -2.66 0.68
C ASP A 114 7.90 -2.73 0.74
N SER A 115 7.29 -3.47 -0.19
CA SER A 115 5.85 -3.71 -0.28
C SER A 115 5.43 -5.12 0.19
N THR A 116 6.21 -5.75 1.08
CA THR A 116 5.89 -7.09 1.61
C THR A 116 4.86 -7.06 2.74
N HIS A 117 4.60 -5.87 3.32
CA HIS A 117 3.71 -5.64 4.48
C HIS A 117 4.15 -6.39 5.74
N LYS A 118 5.43 -6.76 5.82
CA LYS A 118 5.97 -7.39 7.02
C LYS A 118 6.42 -6.35 8.03
N PHE A 119 6.29 -6.70 9.31
CA PHE A 119 6.62 -5.81 10.41
C PHE A 119 8.07 -5.34 10.38
N GLU A 120 9.00 -6.22 10.00
CA GLU A 120 10.43 -5.92 9.86
C GLU A 120 10.76 -4.91 8.76
N SER A 121 9.85 -4.71 7.79
CA SER A 121 10.05 -3.76 6.71
C SER A 121 9.63 -2.34 7.09
N ILE A 122 8.91 -2.16 8.20
CA ILE A 122 8.45 -0.85 8.68
C ILE A 122 9.65 -0.05 9.22
N ILE A 123 9.90 1.10 8.60
CA ILE A 123 10.95 2.06 8.98
C ILE A 123 10.42 3.05 10.02
N GLY A 124 9.16 3.48 9.86
CA GLY A 124 8.52 4.41 10.78
C GLY A 124 7.03 4.53 10.51
N ASN A 125 6.27 4.85 11.56
CA ASN A 125 4.83 5.07 11.46
C ASN A 125 4.35 6.04 12.53
N GLY A 126 3.11 6.49 12.43
CA GLY A 126 2.53 7.34 13.45
C GLY A 126 1.10 7.76 13.17
N THR A 127 0.41 8.22 14.22
CA THR A 127 -0.90 8.86 14.08
C THR A 127 -0.76 10.26 13.49
N VAL A 128 -1.85 10.73 12.90
CA VAL A 128 -1.97 12.04 12.27
C VAL A 128 -3.23 12.71 12.81
N ASP A 129 -3.13 13.32 13.99
CA ASP A 129 -4.28 13.95 14.66
C ASP A 129 -4.47 15.42 14.22
N ASN A 130 -3.41 16.04 13.71
CA ASN A 130 -3.39 17.38 13.14
C ASN A 130 -2.41 17.46 11.98
N GLN A 131 -2.35 18.62 11.31
CA GLN A 131 -1.34 18.84 10.29
C GLN A 131 0.07 18.75 10.89
N GLN A 132 0.93 17.94 10.29
CA GLN A 132 2.33 17.75 10.69
C GLN A 132 3.24 17.61 9.48
N TYR A 133 4.56 17.70 9.70
CA TYR A 133 5.55 17.45 8.67
C TYR A 133 5.97 15.98 8.67
N LEU A 134 6.17 15.42 7.47
CA LEU A 134 6.69 14.08 7.26
C LEU A 134 7.80 14.13 6.21
N THR A 135 8.96 13.55 6.54
CA THR A 135 10.05 13.35 5.58
C THR A 135 9.99 11.93 5.03
N ILE A 136 10.07 11.81 3.70
CA ILE A 136 10.11 10.54 2.98
C ILE A 136 11.31 10.51 2.03
N GLU A 137 11.93 9.35 1.88
CA GLU A 137 13.18 9.14 1.14
C GLU A 137 12.96 8.19 -0.06
N ASN A 138 13.81 8.32 -1.09
CA ASN A 138 13.70 7.50 -2.29
C ASN A 138 13.81 6.00 -1.96
N GLY A 139 12.99 5.19 -2.61
CA GLY A 139 12.93 3.74 -2.40
C GLY A 139 12.01 3.30 -1.27
N GLN A 140 11.48 4.23 -0.48
CA GLN A 140 10.46 3.93 0.53
C GLN A 140 9.07 3.72 -0.10
N TYR A 141 8.20 3.08 0.65
CA TYR A 141 6.77 2.98 0.38
C TYR A 141 6.02 3.74 1.47
N LEU A 142 5.25 4.76 1.07
CA LEU A 142 4.40 5.54 1.96
C LEU A 142 2.97 5.01 1.89
N LYS A 143 2.46 4.46 2.99
CA LYS A 143 1.05 4.11 3.16
C LYS A 143 0.36 5.20 3.97
N LEU A 144 -0.78 5.67 3.48
CA LEU A 144 -1.65 6.65 4.13
C LEU A 144 -3.02 6.02 4.39
N GLN A 145 -3.55 6.25 5.60
CA GLN A 145 -4.89 5.84 5.98
C GLN A 145 -5.59 6.99 6.70
N ARG A 146 -6.77 7.37 6.22
CA ARG A 146 -7.49 8.61 6.62
C ARG A 146 -6.57 9.83 6.69
N THR A 147 -5.60 9.87 5.77
CA THR A 147 -4.52 10.85 5.77
C THR A 147 -4.30 11.31 4.35
N LYS A 148 -4.12 12.63 4.20
CA LYS A 148 -3.67 13.21 2.95
C LYS A 148 -2.31 13.84 3.07
N ILE A 149 -1.53 13.74 1.99
CA ILE A 149 -0.25 14.42 1.79
C ILE A 149 -0.44 15.55 0.78
N ILE A 150 0.04 16.74 1.13
CA ILE A 150 -0.03 17.93 0.28
C ILE A 150 1.22 17.98 -0.59
N LEU A 151 1.05 17.89 -1.91
CA LEU A 151 2.14 17.96 -2.89
C LEU A 151 2.57 19.41 -3.13
N LYS A 152 3.84 19.59 -3.49
CA LYS A 152 4.42 20.90 -3.84
C LYS A 152 3.96 21.35 -5.24
#